data_AF-A0A812SXL1-F1
#
_entry.id   AF-A0A812SXL1-F1
#
_cell.length_a   1.000
_cell.length_b   1.000
_cell.length_c   1.000
_cell.angle_alpha   90.00
_cell.angle_beta   90.00
_cell.angle_gamma   90.00
#
_symmetry.space_group_name_H-M   'P 1'
#
loop_
_entity.id
_entity.type
_entity.pdbx_description
1 polymer ?
#
loop_
_entity_poly.entity_id
_entity_poly.type
_entity_poly.pdbx_seq_one_letter_code
_entity_poly.pdbx_strand_id
1 'polypeptide(L)'
;MVRTTDHPLSKKGRNQAEALRNLLQIELDKAHAGNANPSVAQMLQPGMVMASPLGRALQTAVIAYGPLQDKAESVRQTELVLAPNCKEKQNFGGLDTVCTKMGEEILATSLDELKSLYSDLEKDKFIVNSFQQMRFDLEEVLDRWWPDGQAESTAQLKARLQEFMFQLLFSSQESVVVFGHSLFFQQLMREFLSDDV
;
A
#
# COMPACT_ATOMS: atom_id res chain seq x y z
N MET A 1 25.29 -13.56 -10.47
CA MET A 1 24.03 -13.92 -9.81
C MET A 1 23.30 -12.61 -9.54
N VAL A 2 22.28 -12.28 -10.33
CA VAL A 2 21.55 -11.01 -10.18
C VAL A 2 20.79 -11.11 -8.86
N ARG A 3 21.16 -10.27 -7.90
CA ARG A 3 20.52 -10.18 -6.59
C ARG A 3 19.22 -9.41 -6.80
N THR A 4 18.07 -10.05 -6.64
CA THR A 4 16.75 -9.40 -6.76
C THR A 4 16.35 -8.79 -5.42
N THR A 5 16.12 -7.48 -5.43
CA THR A 5 15.60 -6.70 -4.31
C THR A 5 14.17 -6.26 -4.65
N ASP A 6 13.34 -5.97 -3.64
CA ASP A 6 11.97 -5.45 -3.82
C ASP A 6 11.10 -6.30 -4.77
N HIS A 7 10.79 -7.53 -4.35
CA HIS A 7 10.06 -8.45 -5.23
C HIS A 7 8.61 -8.01 -5.47
N PRO A 8 8.12 -8.07 -6.72
CA PRO A 8 6.71 -7.88 -7.05
C PRO A 8 5.84 -9.01 -6.48
N LEU A 9 4.53 -8.82 -6.56
CA LEU A 9 3.56 -9.87 -6.26
C LEU A 9 3.76 -11.08 -7.18
N SER A 10 3.67 -12.26 -6.56
CA SER A 10 3.50 -13.52 -7.30
C SER A 10 2.08 -13.68 -7.83
N LYS A 11 1.83 -14.67 -8.70
CA LYS A 11 0.45 -15.04 -9.12
C LYS A 11 -0.47 -15.35 -7.92
N LYS A 12 0.06 -15.92 -6.84
CA LYS A 12 -0.69 -16.16 -5.59
C LYS A 12 -1.04 -14.84 -4.89
N GLY A 13 -0.07 -13.93 -4.75
CA GLY A 13 -0.27 -12.58 -4.22
C GLY A 13 -1.31 -11.80 -5.04
N ARG A 14 -1.18 -11.90 -6.38
CA ARG A 14 -2.22 -11.82 -7.42
C ARG A 14 -3.63 -11.98 -6.88
N ASN A 15 -3.95 -13.25 -6.74
CA ASN A 15 -5.28 -13.73 -6.43
C ASN A 15 -5.73 -13.31 -5.03
N GLN A 16 -4.81 -13.13 -4.07
CA GLN A 16 -5.13 -12.62 -2.73
C GLN A 16 -5.57 -11.15 -2.77
N ALA A 17 -4.86 -10.30 -3.52
CA ALA A 17 -5.23 -8.90 -3.69
C ALA A 17 -6.57 -8.76 -4.44
N GLU A 18 -6.83 -9.61 -5.43
CA GLU A 18 -8.14 -9.66 -6.11
C GLU A 18 -9.27 -10.15 -5.20
N ALA A 19 -8.99 -11.11 -4.31
CA ALA A 19 -9.97 -11.55 -3.31
C ALA A 19 -10.33 -10.41 -2.36
N LEU A 20 -9.33 -9.64 -1.90
CA LEU A 20 -9.56 -8.43 -1.10
C LEU A 20 -10.43 -7.41 -1.86
N ARG A 21 -10.10 -7.11 -3.12
CA ARG A 21 -10.93 -6.23 -3.97
C ARG A 21 -12.39 -6.69 -4.02
N ASN A 22 -12.61 -7.99 -4.23
CA ASN A 22 -13.97 -8.54 -4.34
C ASN A 22 -14.74 -8.38 -3.02
N LEU A 23 -14.08 -8.58 -1.87
CA LEU A 23 -14.69 -8.35 -0.56
C LEU A 23 -15.06 -6.87 -0.36
N LEU A 24 -14.17 -5.95 -0.73
CA LEU A 24 -14.44 -4.51 -0.66
C LEU A 24 -15.59 -4.10 -1.60
N GLN A 25 -15.64 -4.65 -2.82
CA GLN A 25 -16.75 -4.40 -3.75
C GLN A 25 -18.09 -4.90 -3.18
N ILE A 26 -18.12 -6.08 -2.56
CA ILE A 26 -19.33 -6.62 -1.92
C ILE A 26 -19.80 -5.67 -0.80
N GLU A 27 -18.88 -5.18 0.03
CA GLU A 27 -19.24 -4.23 1.10
C GLU A 27 -19.66 -2.87 0.55
N LEU A 28 -19.07 -2.40 -0.56
CA LEU A 28 -19.51 -1.20 -1.26
C LEU A 28 -20.93 -1.33 -1.82
N ASP A 29 -21.25 -2.47 -2.43
CA ASP A 29 -22.60 -2.76 -2.95
C ASP A 29 -23.61 -2.81 -1.80
N LYS A 30 -23.23 -3.39 -0.65
CA LYS A 30 -24.04 -3.34 0.58
C LYS A 30 -24.20 -1.92 1.12
N ALA A 31 -23.16 -1.08 1.06
CA ALA A 31 -23.22 0.31 1.50
C ALA A 31 -24.25 1.10 0.70
N HIS A 32 -24.27 0.94 -0.63
CA HIS A 32 -25.28 1.55 -1.50
C HIS A 32 -26.70 1.06 -1.19
N ALA A 33 -26.85 -0.16 -0.69
CA ALA A 33 -28.12 -0.71 -0.22
C ALA A 33 -28.46 -0.37 1.24
N GLY A 34 -27.64 0.43 1.94
CA GLY A 34 -27.86 0.80 3.36
C GLY A 34 -27.56 -0.32 4.37
N ASN A 35 -26.82 -1.36 3.97
CA ASN A 35 -26.56 -2.57 4.76
C ASN A 35 -25.07 -2.90 4.93
N ALA A 36 -24.17 -1.92 4.74
CA ALA A 36 -22.73 -2.16 4.93
C ALA A 36 -22.40 -2.46 6.39
N ASN A 37 -21.37 -3.29 6.59
CA ASN A 37 -20.79 -3.48 7.91
C ASN A 37 -20.18 -2.14 8.39
N PRO A 38 -20.64 -1.56 9.52
CA PRO A 38 -20.09 -0.32 10.05
C PRO A 38 -18.58 -0.38 10.29
N SER A 39 -18.06 -1.56 10.65
CA SER A 39 -16.62 -1.78 10.88
C SER A 39 -15.76 -1.70 9.61
N VAL A 40 -16.37 -1.78 8.42
CA VAL A 40 -15.68 -1.74 7.12
C VAL A 40 -16.05 -0.47 6.33
N ALA A 41 -17.13 0.21 6.70
CA ALA A 41 -17.62 1.40 6.00
C ALA A 41 -16.54 2.48 5.81
N GLN A 42 -15.73 2.73 6.84
CA GLN A 42 -14.62 3.69 6.79
C GLN A 42 -13.48 3.28 5.83
N MET A 43 -13.37 1.98 5.51
CA MET A 43 -12.40 1.48 4.53
C MET A 43 -12.90 1.68 3.10
N LEU A 44 -14.20 1.81 2.86
CA LEU A 44 -14.76 1.91 1.50
C LEU A 44 -14.53 3.29 0.86
N GLN A 45 -14.48 4.33 1.69
CA GLN A 45 -14.22 5.70 1.28
C GLN A 45 -13.22 6.34 2.25
N PRO A 46 -11.96 5.89 2.24
CA PRO A 46 -10.96 6.44 3.15
C PRO A 46 -10.60 7.86 2.73
N GLY A 47 -10.35 8.73 3.72
CA GLY A 47 -9.84 10.07 3.48
C GLY A 47 -8.43 10.05 2.86
N MET A 48 -7.67 9.00 3.13
CA MET A 48 -6.34 8.76 2.57
C MET A 48 -6.04 7.27 2.43
N VAL A 49 -5.34 6.90 1.36
CA VAL A 49 -4.73 5.58 1.20
C VAL A 49 -3.22 5.75 1.21
N MET A 50 -2.54 5.13 2.17
CA MET A 50 -1.08 5.10 2.23
C MET A 50 -0.60 3.71 1.80
N ALA A 51 0.45 3.63 1.00
CA ALA A 51 1.11 2.37 0.68
C ALA A 51 2.62 2.47 0.89
N SER A 52 3.21 1.37 1.35
CA SER A 52 4.65 1.20 1.27
C SER A 52 5.08 1.29 -0.21
N PRO A 53 6.14 2.05 -0.52
CA PRO A 53 6.68 2.15 -1.88
C PRO A 53 7.32 0.86 -2.40
N LEU A 54 7.41 -0.21 -1.60
CA LEU A 54 7.87 -1.52 -2.05
C LEU A 54 6.81 -2.19 -2.92
N GLY A 55 7.24 -2.78 -4.04
CA GLY A 55 6.40 -3.16 -5.17
C GLY A 55 5.18 -4.01 -4.78
N ARG A 56 5.37 -5.05 -3.97
CA ARG A 56 4.26 -5.93 -3.53
C ARG A 56 3.15 -5.23 -2.73
N ALA A 57 3.49 -4.24 -1.92
CA ALA A 57 2.50 -3.50 -1.14
C ALA A 57 1.74 -2.50 -2.02
N LEU A 58 2.47 -1.75 -2.86
CA LEU A 58 1.89 -0.84 -3.84
C LEU A 58 0.97 -1.57 -4.83
N GLN A 59 1.40 -2.71 -5.38
CA GLN A 59 0.59 -3.52 -6.27
C GLN A 59 -0.67 -4.06 -5.58
N THR A 60 -0.58 -4.44 -4.31
CA THR A 60 -1.75 -4.87 -3.53
C THR A 60 -2.75 -3.72 -3.38
N ALA A 61 -2.27 -2.52 -3.05
CA ALA A 61 -3.08 -1.32 -2.92
C ALA A 61 -3.82 -1.00 -4.24
N VAL A 62 -3.09 -0.99 -5.35
CA VAL A 62 -3.65 -0.74 -6.69
C VAL A 62 -4.72 -1.78 -7.05
N ILE A 63 -4.40 -3.08 -6.92
CA ILE A 63 -5.33 -4.16 -7.29
C ILE A 63 -6.59 -4.11 -6.42
N ALA A 64 -6.44 -3.84 -5.13
CA ALA A 64 -7.54 -3.81 -4.17
C ALA A 64 -8.42 -2.56 -4.32
N TYR A 65 -7.82 -1.37 -4.46
CA TYR A 65 -8.53 -0.08 -4.40
C TYR A 65 -8.69 0.65 -5.72
N GLY A 66 -7.78 0.51 -6.68
CA GLY A 66 -7.86 1.24 -7.94
C GLY A 66 -9.24 1.12 -8.61
N PRO A 67 -9.77 -0.10 -8.78
CA PRO A 67 -11.11 -0.34 -9.32
C PRO A 67 -12.29 0.27 -8.55
N LEU A 68 -12.11 0.57 -7.26
CA LEU A 68 -13.17 1.13 -6.42
C LEU A 68 -13.29 2.64 -6.63
N GLN A 69 -12.21 3.31 -7.05
CA GLN A 69 -12.21 4.75 -7.31
C GLN A 69 -13.03 5.11 -8.56
N ASP A 70 -13.04 4.26 -9.59
CA ASP A 70 -13.72 4.52 -10.87
C ASP A 70 -15.26 4.52 -10.78
N LYS A 71 -15.83 3.84 -9.78
CA LYS A 71 -17.29 3.68 -9.62
C LYS A 71 -17.93 4.69 -8.67
N ALA A 72 -17.10 5.52 -8.06
CA ALA A 72 -17.51 6.42 -7.01
C ALA A 72 -17.78 7.80 -7.63
N GLU A 73 -18.89 7.93 -8.39
CA GLU A 73 -19.28 9.13 -9.18
C GLU A 73 -19.34 10.45 -8.40
N SER A 74 -19.21 10.42 -7.06
CA SER A 74 -19.27 11.57 -6.15
C SER A 74 -18.11 11.63 -5.14
N VAL A 75 -17.13 10.74 -5.25
CA VAL A 75 -16.08 10.59 -4.24
C VAL A 75 -14.83 11.36 -4.67
N ARG A 76 -14.25 12.13 -3.74
CA ARG A 76 -12.91 12.71 -3.91
C ARG A 76 -12.00 11.59 -4.38
N GLN A 77 -11.31 11.77 -5.51
CA GLN A 77 -10.23 10.85 -5.88
C GLN A 77 -9.26 10.78 -4.70
N THR A 78 -9.27 9.66 -3.97
CA THR A 78 -8.36 9.47 -2.85
C THR A 78 -6.98 9.23 -3.45
N GLU A 79 -6.10 10.20 -3.26
CA GLU A 79 -4.71 10.11 -3.66
C GLU A 79 -4.03 8.98 -2.88
N LEU A 80 -3.27 8.14 -3.58
CA LEU A 80 -2.48 7.07 -2.99
C LEU A 80 -1.11 7.63 -2.62
N VAL A 81 -0.86 7.78 -1.33
CA VAL A 81 0.39 8.32 -0.78
C VAL A 81 1.43 7.20 -0.68
N LEU A 82 2.58 7.37 -1.33
CA LEU A 82 3.72 6.47 -1.14
C LEU A 82 4.46 6.87 0.13
N ALA A 83 4.27 6.08 1.19
CA ALA A 83 4.80 6.34 2.53
C ALA A 83 5.96 5.38 2.87
N PRO A 84 7.23 5.82 2.78
CA PRO A 84 8.40 5.06 3.21
C PRO A 84 8.28 4.53 4.63
N ASN A 85 7.61 5.28 5.49
CA ASN A 85 7.43 4.93 6.89
C ASN A 85 6.63 3.63 7.09
N CYS A 86 5.83 3.22 6.08
CA CYS A 86 5.11 1.94 6.04
C CYS A 86 5.92 0.75 5.50
N LYS A 87 7.20 0.95 5.14
CA LYS A 87 8.05 -0.12 4.59
C LYS A 87 8.34 -1.22 5.60
N GLU A 88 8.66 -2.40 5.07
CA GLU A 88 9.02 -3.55 5.89
C GLU A 88 10.25 -3.27 6.76
N LYS A 89 10.27 -3.86 7.96
CA LYS A 89 11.44 -3.79 8.83
C LYS A 89 12.66 -4.40 8.13
N GLN A 90 13.74 -3.65 8.01
CA GLN A 90 14.96 -4.11 7.36
C GLN A 90 15.79 -4.93 8.34
N ASN A 91 15.74 -6.25 8.20
CA ASN A 91 16.58 -7.17 8.97
C ASN A 91 17.96 -7.36 8.31
N PHE A 92 18.96 -7.81 9.09
CA PHE A 92 20.29 -8.10 8.56
C PHE A 92 20.21 -9.17 7.46
N GLY A 93 20.71 -8.86 6.26
CA GLY A 93 20.63 -9.74 5.08
C GLY A 93 19.26 -9.73 4.36
N GLY A 94 18.29 -8.94 4.82
CA GLY A 94 16.99 -8.74 4.17
C GLY A 94 17.11 -7.85 2.94
N LEU A 95 17.56 -8.40 1.82
CA LEU A 95 17.68 -7.68 0.55
C LEU A 95 16.31 -7.32 -0.07
N ASP A 96 15.27 -8.05 0.32
CA ASP A 96 13.90 -7.88 -0.17
C ASP A 96 13.20 -6.62 0.40
N THR A 97 13.83 -5.92 1.34
CA THR A 97 13.31 -4.65 1.91
C THR A 97 14.06 -3.42 1.40
N VAL A 98 15.05 -3.62 0.52
CA VAL A 98 15.84 -2.55 -0.09
C VAL A 98 15.20 -2.18 -1.41
N CYS A 99 14.68 -0.95 -1.50
CA CYS A 99 14.33 -0.40 -2.80
C CYS A 99 15.57 0.24 -3.44
N THR A 100 15.56 0.37 -4.75
CA THR A 100 16.59 1.10 -5.51
C THR A 100 16.00 2.18 -6.39
N LYS A 101 14.69 2.42 -6.29
CA LYS A 101 13.89 3.27 -7.17
C LYS A 101 13.36 4.47 -6.40
N MET A 102 13.24 5.63 -7.04
CA MET A 102 12.74 6.87 -6.44
C MET A 102 11.67 7.51 -7.33
N GLY A 103 10.75 8.25 -6.72
CA GLY A 103 9.69 9.00 -7.40
C GLY A 103 8.96 8.16 -8.45
N GLU A 104 8.87 8.71 -9.67
CA GLU A 104 8.19 8.11 -10.82
C GLU A 104 8.76 6.74 -11.25
N GLU A 105 10.03 6.43 -10.93
CA GLU A 105 10.63 5.13 -11.27
C GLU A 105 9.93 3.98 -10.52
N ILE A 106 9.42 4.25 -9.31
CA ILE A 106 8.64 3.30 -8.51
C ILE A 106 7.35 2.97 -9.26
N LEU A 107 6.65 4.00 -9.78
CA LEU A 107 5.39 3.83 -10.50
C LEU A 107 5.60 3.14 -11.84
N ALA A 108 6.59 3.58 -12.62
CA ALA A 108 6.92 2.98 -13.91
C ALA A 108 7.24 1.49 -13.77
N THR A 109 8.06 1.13 -12.79
CA THR A 109 8.39 -0.28 -12.58
C THR A 109 7.21 -1.08 -12.07
N SER A 110 6.43 -0.52 -11.13
CA SER A 110 5.24 -1.20 -10.60
C SER A 110 4.21 -1.46 -11.70
N LEU A 111 4.05 -0.52 -12.64
CA LEU A 111 3.20 -0.66 -13.81
C LEU A 111 3.68 -1.77 -14.75
N ASP A 112 4.98 -1.85 -15.02
CA ASP A 112 5.54 -2.89 -15.89
C ASP A 112 5.46 -4.28 -15.23
N GLU A 113 5.71 -4.36 -13.93
CA GLU A 113 5.51 -5.58 -13.15
C GLU A 113 4.02 -5.98 -13.11
N LEU A 114 3.08 -5.02 -13.00
CA LEU A 114 1.65 -5.29 -13.09
C LEU A 114 1.26 -5.83 -14.46
N LYS A 115 1.73 -5.20 -15.56
CA LYS A 115 1.49 -5.71 -16.92
C LYS A 115 2.00 -7.14 -17.07
N SER A 116 3.20 -7.44 -16.56
CA SER A 116 3.76 -8.79 -16.59
C SER A 116 2.99 -9.78 -15.71
N LEU A 117 2.45 -9.33 -14.58
CA LEU A 117 1.69 -10.16 -13.64
C LEU A 117 0.30 -10.50 -14.17
N TYR A 118 -0.19 -9.67 -15.09
CA TYR A 118 -1.49 -9.80 -15.71
C TYR A 118 -1.43 -10.51 -17.07
N SER A 119 -0.40 -10.26 -17.91
CA SER A 119 -0.18 -10.66 -19.33
C SER A 119 -0.87 -11.90 -19.93
N ASP A 120 -1.20 -12.89 -19.11
CA ASP A 120 -1.89 -14.13 -19.48
C ASP A 120 -3.43 -14.02 -19.34
N LEU A 121 -4.02 -12.86 -19.01
CA LEU A 121 -5.45 -12.71 -18.69
C LEU A 121 -6.16 -11.67 -19.57
N GLU A 122 -7.36 -11.96 -20.08
CA GLU A 122 -8.18 -10.92 -20.75
C GLU A 122 -8.54 -9.73 -19.82
N LYS A 123 -8.43 -9.94 -18.50
CA LYS A 123 -8.63 -8.91 -17.46
C LYS A 123 -7.50 -7.89 -17.36
N ASP A 124 -6.43 -8.03 -18.14
CA ASP A 124 -5.20 -7.23 -18.08
C ASP A 124 -5.46 -5.74 -18.19
N LYS A 125 -6.40 -5.35 -19.03
CA LYS A 125 -6.62 -3.94 -19.33
C LYS A 125 -7.25 -3.21 -18.15
N PHE A 126 -8.10 -3.85 -17.37
CA PHE A 126 -8.86 -3.13 -16.35
C PHE A 126 -7.98 -2.65 -15.19
N ILE A 127 -7.20 -3.53 -14.56
CA ILE A 127 -6.31 -3.13 -13.45
C ILE A 127 -5.22 -2.18 -13.92
N VAL A 128 -4.64 -2.43 -15.10
CA VAL A 128 -3.60 -1.56 -15.68
C VAL A 128 -4.18 -0.17 -15.99
N ASN A 129 -5.39 -0.09 -16.52
CA ASN A 129 -6.05 1.20 -16.76
C ASN A 129 -6.37 1.92 -15.45
N SER A 130 -6.89 1.21 -14.43
CA SER A 130 -7.13 1.81 -13.12
C SER A 130 -5.84 2.38 -12.53
N PHE A 131 -4.70 1.67 -12.63
CA PHE A 131 -3.39 2.22 -12.20
C PHE A 131 -3.09 3.56 -12.89
N GLN A 132 -3.32 3.66 -14.20
CA GLN A 132 -3.03 4.89 -14.96
C GLN A 132 -3.96 6.06 -14.62
N GLN A 133 -5.13 5.79 -14.06
CA GLN A 133 -6.12 6.80 -13.66
C GLN A 133 -5.97 7.22 -12.19
N MET A 134 -5.27 6.41 -11.38
CA MET A 134 -4.98 6.73 -9.99
C MET A 134 -4.03 7.93 -9.89
N ARG A 135 -4.23 8.71 -8.84
CA ARG A 135 -3.31 9.77 -8.43
C ARG A 135 -2.37 9.24 -7.35
N PHE A 136 -1.08 9.51 -7.52
CA PHE A 136 -0.04 9.11 -6.60
C PHE A 136 0.62 10.35 -6.02
N ASP A 137 0.72 10.40 -4.70
CA ASP A 137 1.60 11.35 -4.02
C ASP A 137 2.95 10.68 -3.78
N LEU A 138 3.99 11.33 -4.32
CA LEU A 138 5.36 10.84 -4.35
C LEU A 138 6.30 11.65 -3.46
N GLU A 139 5.80 12.66 -2.73
CA GLU A 139 6.63 13.65 -2.04
C GLU A 139 7.71 13.01 -1.16
N GLU A 140 7.34 12.00 -0.35
CA GLU A 140 8.27 11.32 0.57
C GLU A 140 9.24 10.33 -0.12
N VAL A 141 9.07 10.06 -1.42
CA VAL A 141 9.89 9.11 -2.18
C VAL A 141 10.68 9.74 -3.31
N LEU A 142 10.66 11.07 -3.45
CA LEU A 142 11.47 11.80 -4.43
C LEU A 142 12.97 11.67 -4.14
N ASP A 143 13.32 11.67 -2.86
CA ASP A 143 14.67 11.45 -2.37
C ASP A 143 14.85 10.03 -1.84
N ARG A 144 16.11 9.69 -1.55
CA ARG A 144 16.46 8.37 -1.03
C ARG A 144 15.86 8.15 0.36
N TRP A 145 14.91 7.21 0.44
CA TRP A 145 14.12 6.92 1.65
C TRP A 145 14.50 5.60 2.36
N TRP A 146 15.53 4.89 1.89
CA TRP A 146 16.00 3.64 2.50
C TRP A 146 17.46 3.73 2.98
N PRO A 147 17.80 3.05 4.08
CA PRO A 147 19.17 3.05 4.61
C PRO A 147 20.15 2.24 3.74
N ASP A 148 21.44 2.58 3.81
CA ASP A 148 22.53 1.90 3.12
C ASP A 148 22.77 0.48 3.64
N GLY A 149 22.09 -0.53 3.08
CA GLY A 149 22.44 -1.96 3.14
C GLY A 149 22.58 -2.61 4.53
N GLN A 150 22.43 -1.84 5.61
CA GLN A 150 22.56 -2.25 7.00
C GLN A 150 21.19 -2.57 7.57
N ALA A 151 21.15 -3.45 8.57
CA ALA A 151 19.93 -3.68 9.32
C ALA A 151 19.47 -2.37 9.98
N GLU A 152 18.16 -2.13 9.97
CA GLU A 152 17.59 -1.03 10.72
C GLU A 152 17.76 -1.31 12.22
N SER A 153 18.45 -0.42 12.92
CA SER A 153 18.60 -0.51 14.37
C SER A 153 17.25 -0.33 15.06
N THR A 154 17.12 -0.83 16.29
CA THR A 154 15.90 -0.63 17.10
C THR A 154 15.55 0.85 17.25
N ALA A 155 16.55 1.72 17.41
CA ALA A 155 16.34 3.16 17.52
C ALA A 155 15.80 3.79 16.22
N GLN A 156 16.36 3.41 15.07
CA GLN A 156 15.88 3.87 13.76
C GLN A 156 14.45 3.39 13.48
N LEU A 157 14.17 2.10 13.75
CA LEU A 157 12.82 1.55 13.62
C LEU A 157 11.83 2.31 14.51
N LYS A 158 12.17 2.55 15.78
CA LYS A 158 11.31 3.29 16.70
C LYS A 158 11.05 4.71 16.22
N ALA A 159 12.09 5.44 15.79
CA ALA A 159 11.95 6.79 15.25
C ALA A 159 11.01 6.81 14.03
N ARG A 160 11.18 5.87 13.09
CA ARG A 160 10.32 5.73 11.91
C ARG A 160 8.87 5.42 12.27
N LEU A 161 8.65 4.53 13.24
CA LEU A 161 7.30 4.20 13.71
C LEU A 161 6.63 5.38 14.43
N GLN A 162 7.39 6.18 15.18
CA GLN A 162 6.89 7.42 15.79
C GLN A 162 6.51 8.46 14.74
N GLU A 163 7.35 8.64 13.72
CA GLU A 163 7.07 9.53 12.61
C GLU A 163 5.80 9.11 11.86
N PHE A 164 5.65 7.81 11.56
CA PHE A 164 4.42 7.27 10.99
C PHE A 164 3.19 7.56 11.86
N MET A 165 3.28 7.35 13.16
CA MET A 165 2.17 7.66 14.07
C MET A 165 1.85 9.14 14.12
N PHE A 166 2.86 10.02 14.05
CA PHE A 166 2.62 11.46 13.95
C PHE A 166 1.92 11.82 12.63
N GLN A 167 2.32 11.21 11.51
CA GLN A 167 1.60 11.38 10.24
C GLN A 167 0.12 11.02 10.39
N LEU A 168 -0.20 9.90 11.05
CA LEU A 168 -1.60 9.50 11.29
C LEU A 168 -2.33 10.47 12.24
N LEU A 169 -1.74 10.78 13.39
CA LEU A 169 -2.35 11.61 14.45
C LEU A 169 -2.60 13.05 14.01
N PHE A 170 -1.71 13.59 13.17
CA PHE A 170 -1.82 14.96 12.64
C PHE A 170 -2.42 15.01 11.24
N SER A 171 -2.81 13.86 10.67
CA SER A 171 -3.61 13.87 9.44
C SER A 171 -4.98 14.48 9.71
N SER A 172 -5.49 15.27 8.77
CA SER A 172 -6.85 15.81 8.84
C SER A 172 -7.92 14.78 8.43
N GLN A 173 -7.54 13.51 8.29
CA GLN A 173 -8.38 12.48 7.68
C GLN A 173 -9.03 11.64 8.77
N GLU A 174 -10.34 11.45 8.67
CA GLU A 174 -11.10 10.64 9.64
C GLU A 174 -10.75 9.15 9.55
N SER A 175 -10.38 8.67 8.37
CA SER A 175 -9.95 7.30 8.14
C SER A 175 -8.80 7.22 7.15
N VAL A 176 -7.83 6.38 7.48
CA VAL A 176 -6.65 6.11 6.67
C VAL A 176 -6.52 4.60 6.48
N VAL A 177 -6.38 4.17 5.22
CA VAL A 177 -6.10 2.77 4.89
C VAL A 177 -4.62 2.64 4.56
N VAL A 178 -3.95 1.68 5.19
CA VAL A 178 -2.50 1.51 5.09
C VAL A 178 -2.16 0.15 4.47
N PHE A 179 -1.40 0.17 3.38
CA PHE A 179 -0.83 -1.01 2.74
C PHE A 179 0.65 -1.13 3.09
N GLY A 180 0.93 -1.89 4.14
CA GLY A 180 2.28 -2.12 4.64
C GLY A 180 2.72 -3.58 4.52
N HIS A 181 3.65 -3.95 5.39
CA HIS A 181 4.20 -5.30 5.44
C HIS A 181 4.05 -5.90 6.84
N SER A 182 4.24 -7.20 6.93
CA SER A 182 3.91 -7.97 8.13
C SER A 182 4.72 -7.56 9.36
N LEU A 183 6.04 -7.39 9.25
CA LEU A 183 6.84 -6.99 10.41
C LEU A 183 6.61 -5.52 10.76
N PHE A 184 6.39 -4.65 9.77
CA PHE A 184 5.94 -3.29 10.01
C PHE A 184 4.69 -3.26 10.90
N PHE A 185 3.61 -3.94 10.51
CA PHE A 185 2.38 -3.96 11.32
C PHE A 185 2.59 -4.62 12.69
N GLN A 186 3.37 -5.70 12.77
CA GLN A 186 3.67 -6.31 14.07
C GLN A 186 4.40 -5.34 15.02
N GLN A 187 5.34 -4.55 14.52
CA GLN A 187 6.07 -3.59 15.36
C GLN A 187 5.22 -2.37 15.69
N LEU A 188 4.42 -1.88 14.74
CA LEU A 188 3.47 -0.80 14.98
C LEU A 188 2.50 -1.15 16.12
N MET A 189 1.89 -2.35 16.06
CA MET A 189 0.97 -2.79 17.10
C MET A 189 1.69 -3.01 18.44
N ARG A 190 2.92 -3.53 18.44
CA ARG A 190 3.69 -3.69 19.69
C ARG A 190 4.03 -2.37 20.37
N GLU A 191 4.23 -1.30 19.61
CA GLU A 191 4.65 0.00 20.14
C GLU A 191 3.46 0.85 20.58
N PHE A 192 2.31 0.77 19.89
CA PHE A 192 1.20 1.72 20.07
C PHE A 192 -0.16 1.11 20.40
N LEU A 193 -0.33 -0.21 20.40
CA LEU A 193 -1.57 -0.82 20.85
C LEU A 193 -1.70 -0.61 22.36
N SER A 194 -2.82 -0.04 22.81
CA SER A 194 -3.10 0.11 24.24
C SER A 194 -3.19 -1.26 24.92
N ASP A 195 -2.81 -1.32 26.20
CA ASP A 195 -3.00 -2.51 27.05
C ASP A 195 -4.49 -2.83 27.29
N ASP A 196 -5.39 -1.90 26.96
CA ASP A 196 -6.85 -2.01 27.14
C ASP A 196 -7.60 -2.71 25.99
N VAL A 197 -6.88 -3.35 25.05
CA VAL A 197 -7.46 -4.05 23.88
C VAL A 197 -7.61 -5.55 24.12
#